data_AF-A0A1C3KFA3-F1
#
_entry.id   AF-A0A1C3KFA3-F1
#
_cell.length_a   1.000
_cell.length_b   1.000
_cell.length_c   1.000
_cell.angle_alpha   90.00
_cell.angle_beta   90.00
_cell.angle_gamma   90.00
#
_symmetry.space_group_name_H-M   'P 1'
#
loop_
_entity.id
_entity.type
_entity.pdbx_description
1 polymer ?
#
loop_
_entity_poly.entity_id
_entity_poly.type
_entity_poly.pdbx_seq_one_letter_code
_entity_poly.pdbx_strand_id
1 'polypeptide(L)'
;MSPYGKSATKLPEKVLPSNFFINCLFGDKNFEDHINKIEENKSINNYENIISIINSKFEEIFQDITDKFSQDEEVRCCININYYFDLLYAIIKSPGNLSNDNTNKLISEILQKWKKVPQIKDKDKCKGETDLDSICIRSILKHLHDLKWDKKIIKTFSE
;
A
#
# COMPACT_ATOMS: atom_id res chain seq x y z
N MET A 1 -43.65 -11.87 23.41
CA MET A 1 -42.96 -12.40 22.21
C MET A 1 -41.87 -11.41 21.84
N SER A 2 -40.61 -11.74 22.10
CA SER A 2 -39.47 -10.89 21.73
C SER A 2 -39.27 -10.92 20.20
N PRO A 3 -38.82 -9.82 19.56
CA PRO A 3 -38.60 -9.82 18.13
C PRO A 3 -37.48 -10.81 17.78
N TYR A 4 -37.67 -11.53 16.67
CA TYR A 4 -36.68 -12.41 16.06
C TYR A 4 -35.33 -11.69 16.00
N GLY A 5 -34.31 -12.26 16.65
CA GLY A 5 -32.97 -11.69 16.65
C GLY A 5 -32.48 -11.54 15.21
N LYS A 6 -32.11 -10.31 14.82
CA LYS A 6 -31.30 -10.09 13.62
C LYS A 6 -30.07 -11.00 13.74
N SER A 7 -29.97 -11.97 12.84
CA SER A 7 -28.71 -12.68 12.63
C SER A 7 -27.68 -11.62 12.25
N ALA A 8 -26.76 -11.33 13.15
CA ALA A 8 -25.60 -10.49 12.84
C ALA A 8 -24.67 -11.34 11.96
N THR A 9 -24.97 -11.42 10.67
CA THR A 9 -24.01 -11.89 9.68
C THR A 9 -22.83 -10.92 9.73
N LYS A 10 -21.73 -11.33 10.36
CA LYS A 10 -20.48 -10.57 10.31
C LYS A 10 -20.07 -10.47 8.85
N LEU A 11 -20.02 -9.26 8.32
CA LEU A 11 -19.45 -8.99 7.00
C LEU A 11 -18.02 -9.51 6.99
N PRO A 12 -17.66 -10.48 6.13
CA PRO A 12 -16.30 -10.97 6.09
C PRO A 12 -15.41 -9.89 5.46
N GLU A 13 -14.69 -9.13 6.27
CA GLU A 13 -13.86 -7.99 5.82
C GLU A 13 -12.89 -8.37 4.69
N LYS A 14 -12.44 -9.62 4.62
CA LYS A 14 -11.59 -10.15 3.54
C LYS A 14 -12.21 -10.05 2.14
N VAL A 15 -13.54 -9.98 2.04
CA VAL A 15 -14.23 -9.83 0.75
C VAL A 15 -14.26 -8.38 0.26
N LEU A 16 -13.87 -7.41 1.10
CA LEU A 16 -13.85 -6.00 0.73
C LEU A 16 -12.72 -5.74 -0.29
N PRO A 17 -13.02 -5.09 -1.43
CA PRO A 17 -12.01 -4.78 -2.44
C PRO A 17 -10.88 -3.88 -1.92
N SER A 18 -11.12 -3.05 -0.90
CA SER A 18 -10.07 -2.28 -0.23
C SER A 18 -9.02 -3.17 0.43
N ASN A 19 -9.48 -4.25 1.07
CA ASN A 19 -8.64 -5.26 1.71
C ASN A 19 -7.95 -6.19 0.73
N PHE A 20 -8.40 -6.28 -0.53
CA PHE A 20 -7.70 -7.05 -1.56
C PHE A 20 -6.28 -6.54 -1.79
N PHE A 21 -6.08 -5.21 -1.79
CA PHE A 21 -4.75 -4.66 -1.96
C PHE A 21 -3.89 -4.80 -0.71
N ILE A 22 -4.46 -4.61 0.49
CA ILE A 22 -3.73 -4.90 1.74
C ILE A 22 -3.36 -6.39 1.79
N ASN A 23 -4.22 -7.28 1.30
CA ASN A 23 -3.92 -8.71 1.20
C ASN A 23 -2.85 -9.02 0.15
N CYS A 24 -2.88 -8.41 -1.03
CA CYS A 24 -1.82 -8.55 -2.03
C CYS A 24 -0.50 -7.99 -1.52
N LEU A 25 -0.54 -6.83 -0.87
CA LEU A 25 0.65 -6.25 -0.31
C LEU A 25 1.15 -7.04 0.89
N PHE A 26 0.31 -7.57 1.77
CA PHE A 26 0.77 -7.97 3.11
C PHE A 26 0.07 -9.20 3.72
N GLY A 27 -1.04 -9.68 3.19
CA GLY A 27 -1.94 -10.57 3.92
C GLY A 27 -2.48 -9.95 5.22
N ASP A 28 -3.38 -10.65 5.91
CA ASP A 28 -4.09 -10.09 7.08
C ASP A 28 -3.20 -9.77 8.30
N LYS A 29 -1.92 -10.19 8.34
CA LYS A 29 -1.01 -9.97 9.49
C LYS A 29 0.37 -9.40 9.17
N ASN A 30 0.83 -9.38 7.92
CA ASN A 30 2.24 -9.03 7.67
C ASN A 30 2.47 -7.53 7.40
N PHE A 31 1.44 -6.68 7.43
CA PHE A 31 1.61 -5.26 7.13
C PHE A 31 2.31 -4.54 8.26
N GLU A 32 1.73 -4.64 9.46
CA GLU A 32 2.29 -4.08 10.67
C GLU A 32 3.70 -4.65 10.92
N ASP A 33 3.87 -5.96 10.75
CA ASP A 33 5.19 -6.60 10.83
C ASP A 33 6.20 -6.04 9.82
N HIS A 34 5.78 -5.75 8.59
CA HIS A 34 6.67 -5.18 7.58
C HIS A 34 7.11 -3.76 7.95
N ILE A 35 6.17 -2.93 8.42
CA ILE A 35 6.45 -1.55 8.85
C ILE A 35 7.34 -1.55 10.10
N ASN A 36 7.01 -2.37 11.09
CA ASN A 36 7.79 -2.51 12.33
C ASN A 36 9.23 -2.93 12.04
N LYS A 37 9.45 -3.89 11.13
CA LYS A 37 10.81 -4.29 10.71
C LYS A 37 11.60 -3.14 10.09
N ILE A 38 10.95 -2.28 9.29
CA ILE A 38 11.62 -1.11 8.71
C ILE A 38 11.98 -0.11 9.81
N GLU A 39 11.05 0.18 10.72
CA GLU A 39 11.27 1.10 11.84
C GLU A 39 12.36 0.63 12.80
N GLU A 40 12.37 -0.66 13.15
CA GLU A 40 13.41 -1.28 13.98
C GLU A 40 14.78 -1.12 13.33
N ASN A 41 14.93 -1.45 12.05
CA ASN A 41 16.21 -1.33 11.35
C ASN A 41 16.63 0.13 11.18
N LYS A 42 15.66 1.04 11.01
CA LYS A 42 15.92 2.49 10.99
C LYS A 42 16.44 2.97 12.35
N SER A 43 15.92 2.45 13.46
CA SER A 43 16.35 2.82 14.81
C SER A 43 17.80 2.42 15.11
N ILE A 44 18.31 1.36 14.48
CA ILE A 44 19.70 0.92 14.62
C ILE A 44 20.60 1.33 13.44
N ASN A 45 20.13 2.22 12.56
CA ASN A 45 20.82 2.69 11.36
C ASN A 45 21.28 1.55 10.41
N ASN A 46 20.52 0.46 10.35
CA ASN A 46 20.81 -0.70 9.49
C ASN A 46 20.19 -0.52 8.09
N TYR A 47 20.78 0.39 7.32
CA TYR A 47 20.35 0.74 5.96
C TYR A 47 20.28 -0.47 5.01
N GLU A 48 21.27 -1.35 5.04
CA GLU A 48 21.35 -2.49 4.12
C GLU A 48 20.18 -3.46 4.33
N ASN A 49 19.82 -3.69 5.59
CA ASN A 49 18.69 -4.55 5.90
C ASN A 49 17.34 -3.91 5.52
N ILE A 50 17.20 -2.58 5.67
CA ILE A 50 16.01 -1.87 5.18
C ILE A 50 15.84 -2.08 3.67
N ILE A 51 16.93 -1.96 2.90
CA ILE A 51 16.90 -2.23 1.45
C ILE A 51 16.49 -3.67 1.16
N SER A 52 17.07 -4.63 1.88
CA SER A 52 16.75 -6.05 1.69
C SER A 52 15.27 -6.33 1.92
N ILE A 53 14.71 -5.80 3.02
CA ILE A 53 13.28 -5.93 3.38
C ILE A 53 12.40 -5.32 2.30
N ILE A 54 12.71 -4.11 1.85
CA ILE A 54 11.94 -3.40 0.83
C ILE A 54 12.03 -4.12 -0.53
N ASN A 55 13.21 -4.61 -0.91
CA ASN A 55 13.43 -5.30 -2.17
C ASN A 55 12.65 -6.61 -2.26
N SER A 56 12.75 -7.44 -1.23
CA SER A 56 11.98 -8.69 -1.12
C SER A 56 10.48 -8.42 -1.24
N LYS A 57 10.01 -7.35 -0.57
CA LYS A 57 8.61 -6.96 -0.64
C LYS A 57 8.17 -6.51 -2.03
N PHE A 58 9.00 -5.73 -2.73
CA PHE A 58 8.68 -5.33 -4.10
C PHE A 58 8.58 -6.51 -5.06
N GLU A 59 9.39 -7.55 -4.89
CA GLU A 59 9.29 -8.75 -5.73
C GLU A 59 7.93 -9.44 -5.56
N GLU A 60 7.48 -9.63 -4.32
CA GLU A 60 6.14 -10.16 -4.03
C GLU A 60 5.03 -9.28 -4.65
N ILE A 61 5.13 -7.97 -4.46
CA ILE A 61 4.14 -7.02 -4.96
C ILE A 61 4.08 -7.02 -6.49
N PHE A 62 5.23 -7.07 -7.17
CA PHE A 62 5.28 -7.06 -8.63
C PHE A 62 4.74 -8.35 -9.21
N GLN A 63 5.01 -9.49 -8.56
CA GLN A 63 4.43 -10.76 -8.95
C GLN A 63 2.91 -10.71 -8.81
N ASP A 64 2.40 -10.24 -7.67
CA ASP A 64 0.96 -10.10 -7.42
C ASP A 64 0.27 -9.14 -8.39
N ILE A 65 0.90 -8.00 -8.73
CA ILE A 65 0.37 -7.09 -9.74
C ILE A 65 0.29 -7.78 -11.10
N THR A 66 1.32 -8.54 -11.46
CA THR A 66 1.37 -9.24 -12.75
C THR A 66 0.30 -10.33 -12.85
N ASP A 67 0.08 -11.08 -11.77
CA ASP A 67 -0.82 -12.22 -11.74
C ASP A 67 -2.29 -11.84 -11.54
N LYS A 68 -2.55 -10.78 -10.75
CA LYS A 68 -3.89 -10.48 -10.25
C LYS A 68 -4.53 -9.23 -10.86
N PHE A 69 -3.75 -8.30 -11.43
CA PHE A 69 -4.28 -7.05 -11.98
C PHE A 69 -4.33 -7.11 -13.51
N SER A 70 -5.50 -6.80 -14.07
CA SER A 70 -5.65 -6.59 -15.51
C SER A 70 -5.31 -5.15 -15.89
N GLN A 71 -5.10 -4.91 -17.20
CA GLN A 71 -4.88 -3.54 -17.70
C GLN A 71 -6.07 -2.60 -17.42
N ASP A 72 -7.29 -3.14 -17.30
CA ASP A 72 -8.48 -2.35 -16.98
C ASP A 72 -8.52 -1.90 -15.51
N GLU A 73 -7.67 -2.49 -14.65
CA GLU A 73 -7.49 -2.11 -13.25
C GLU A 73 -6.31 -1.15 -13.03
N GLU A 74 -5.74 -0.56 -14.09
CA GLU A 74 -4.58 0.34 -14.02
C GLU A 74 -4.74 1.44 -12.96
N VAL A 75 -5.91 2.10 -12.90
CA VAL A 75 -6.19 3.17 -11.91
C VAL A 75 -6.14 2.62 -10.48
N ARG A 76 -6.70 1.43 -10.27
CA ARG A 76 -6.72 0.78 -8.95
C ARG A 76 -5.30 0.39 -8.55
N CYS A 77 -4.55 -0.25 -9.46
CA CYS A 77 -3.14 -0.59 -9.26
C CYS A 77 -2.33 0.67 -8.91
N CYS A 78 -2.53 1.75 -9.66
CA CYS A 78 -1.81 3.00 -9.47
C CYS A 78 -2.04 3.64 -8.09
N ILE A 79 -3.29 3.84 -7.68
CA ILE A 79 -3.64 4.44 -6.38
C ILE A 79 -3.02 3.63 -5.24
N ASN A 80 -3.14 2.32 -5.36
CA ASN A 80 -2.68 1.36 -4.39
C ASN A 80 -1.15 1.34 -4.27
N ILE A 81 -0.43 1.17 -5.39
CA ILE A 81 1.02 1.13 -5.36
C ILE A 81 1.60 2.45 -4.84
N ASN A 82 1.06 3.60 -5.27
CA ASN A 82 1.49 4.89 -4.77
C ASN A 82 1.30 5.03 -3.27
N TYR A 83 0.18 4.54 -2.74
CA TYR A 83 -0.05 4.55 -1.29
C TYR A 83 1.06 3.81 -0.52
N TYR A 84 1.52 2.65 -1.03
CA TYR A 84 2.65 1.95 -0.43
C TYR A 84 3.96 2.74 -0.51
N PHE A 85 4.24 3.34 -1.67
CA PHE A 85 5.41 4.19 -1.85
C PHE A 85 5.40 5.41 -0.94
N ASP A 86 4.25 6.06 -0.80
CA ASP A 86 4.03 7.22 0.07
C ASP A 86 4.29 6.86 1.53
N LEU A 87 3.82 5.68 1.97
CA LEU A 87 4.08 5.16 3.30
C LEU A 87 5.57 4.92 3.55
N LEU A 88 6.26 4.24 2.64
CA LEU A 88 7.71 4.04 2.75
C LEU A 88 8.45 5.39 2.83
N TYR A 89 8.03 6.35 2.01
CA TYR A 89 8.60 7.68 1.98
C TYR A 89 8.43 8.41 3.31
N ALA A 90 7.24 8.34 3.90
CA ALA A 90 6.94 8.91 5.20
C ALA A 90 7.78 8.26 6.32
N ILE A 91 7.90 6.94 6.33
CA ILE A 91 8.70 6.20 7.33
C ILE A 91 10.18 6.54 7.21
N ILE A 92 10.72 6.62 6.00
CA ILE A 92 12.15 6.90 5.79
C ILE A 92 12.48 8.35 6.11
N LYS A 93 11.60 9.29 5.73
CA LYS A 93 11.79 10.72 6.00
C LYS A 93 11.44 11.16 7.42
N SER A 94 10.70 10.36 8.18
CA SER A 94 10.42 10.71 9.57
C SER A 94 11.74 10.82 10.36
N PRO A 95 11.79 11.59 11.46
CA PRO A 95 12.99 11.67 12.28
C PRO A 95 13.48 10.27 12.74
N GLY A 96 14.78 10.09 12.92
CA GLY A 96 15.36 8.83 13.38
C GLY A 96 16.88 8.79 13.30
N ASN A 97 17.46 7.61 13.51
CA ASN A 97 18.92 7.41 13.57
C ASN A 97 19.57 7.18 12.19
N LEU A 98 18.80 7.25 11.12
CA LEU A 98 19.31 7.10 9.75
C LEU A 98 20.03 8.38 9.32
N SER A 99 21.28 8.27 8.85
CA SER A 99 22.02 9.43 8.34
C SER A 99 21.36 10.01 7.09
N ASN A 100 21.53 11.31 6.84
CA ASN A 100 21.00 11.97 5.64
C ASN A 100 21.45 11.27 4.34
N ASP A 101 22.70 10.80 4.28
CA ASP A 101 23.22 10.08 3.12
C ASP A 101 22.49 8.74 2.92
N ASN A 102 22.27 7.98 3.99
CA ASN A 102 21.53 6.71 3.92
C ASN A 102 20.06 6.93 3.58
N THR A 103 19.44 7.98 4.13
CA THR A 103 18.07 8.40 3.78
C THR A 103 17.94 8.71 2.29
N ASN A 104 18.86 9.50 1.74
CA ASN A 104 18.86 9.85 0.32
C ASN A 104 19.07 8.63 -0.58
N LYS A 105 19.95 7.70 -0.19
CA LYS A 105 20.15 6.44 -0.90
C LYS A 105 18.88 5.58 -0.89
N LEU A 106 18.22 5.41 0.25
CA LEU A 106 16.95 4.66 0.33
C LEU A 106 15.87 5.27 -0.57
N ILE A 107 15.73 6.60 -0.51
CA ILE A 107 14.78 7.33 -1.35
C ILE A 107 15.08 7.06 -2.84
N SER A 108 16.35 7.12 -3.24
CA SER A 108 16.76 6.84 -4.62
C SER A 108 16.40 5.41 -5.04
N GLU A 109 16.71 4.41 -4.21
CA GLU A 109 16.37 3.00 -4.47
C GLU A 109 14.86 2.79 -4.64
N ILE A 110 14.06 3.36 -3.74
CA ILE A 110 12.60 3.31 -3.81
C ILE A 110 12.10 3.96 -5.10
N LEU A 111 12.62 5.13 -5.47
CA LEU A 111 12.25 5.79 -6.72
C LEU A 111 12.60 4.95 -7.96
N GLN A 112 13.70 4.21 -7.94
CA GLN A 112 14.08 3.28 -9.01
C GLN A 112 13.15 2.07 -9.08
N LYS A 113 12.73 1.53 -7.92
CA LYS A 113 11.74 0.44 -7.86
C LYS A 113 10.38 0.89 -8.37
N TRP A 114 9.93 2.09 -8.01
CA TRP A 114 8.67 2.65 -8.51
C TRP A 114 8.62 2.65 -10.05
N LYS A 115 9.72 3.03 -10.71
CA LYS A 115 9.83 3.03 -12.17
C LYS A 115 9.69 1.65 -12.81
N LYS A 116 9.82 0.58 -12.04
CA LYS A 116 9.74 -0.82 -12.51
C LYS A 116 8.37 -1.47 -12.24
N VAL A 117 7.42 -0.76 -11.66
CA VAL A 117 6.07 -1.29 -11.41
C VAL A 117 5.43 -1.76 -12.73
N PRO A 118 4.93 -3.00 -12.81
CA PRO A 118 4.27 -3.53 -14.00
C PRO A 118 2.84 -2.99 -14.16
N GLN A 119 2.24 -3.21 -15.33
CA GLN A 119 0.83 -2.87 -15.63
C GLN A 119 0.44 -1.38 -15.58
N ILE A 120 1.39 -0.46 -15.39
CA ILE A 120 1.16 0.99 -15.53
C ILE A 120 1.68 1.45 -16.91
N LYS A 121 0.76 1.87 -17.77
CA LYS A 121 1.06 2.41 -19.11
C LYS A 121 1.55 3.85 -18.99
N ASP A 122 0.83 4.65 -18.22
CA ASP A 122 1.16 6.06 -18.00
C ASP A 122 1.77 6.26 -16.59
N LYS A 123 3.08 6.07 -16.52
CA LYS A 123 3.83 6.20 -15.27
C LYS A 123 3.80 7.64 -14.73
N ASP A 124 3.89 8.64 -15.61
CA ASP A 124 3.94 10.02 -15.17
C ASP A 124 2.61 10.46 -14.57
N LYS A 125 1.49 10.06 -15.18
CA LYS A 125 0.15 10.25 -14.61
C LYS A 125 -0.04 9.48 -13.32
N CYS A 126 0.56 8.29 -13.21
CA CYS A 126 0.40 7.49 -12.02
C CYS A 126 1.17 8.07 -10.82
N LYS A 127 2.48 8.30 -10.92
CA LYS A 127 3.34 8.63 -9.77
C LYS A 127 2.89 9.87 -9.00
N GLY A 128 2.52 10.91 -9.75
CA GLY A 128 2.36 12.25 -9.20
C GLY A 128 3.63 12.80 -8.53
N GLU A 129 3.49 13.97 -7.89
CA GLU A 129 4.58 14.62 -7.15
C GLU A 129 4.79 13.98 -5.77
N THR A 130 6.00 14.05 -5.22
CA THR A 130 6.36 13.39 -3.94
C THR A 130 6.48 14.37 -2.77
N ASP A 131 5.93 15.58 -2.92
CA ASP A 131 5.79 16.54 -1.84
C ASP A 131 4.69 16.09 -0.85
N LEU A 132 4.69 16.70 0.34
CA LEU A 132 3.77 16.32 1.42
C LEU A 132 2.30 16.52 1.05
N ASP A 133 1.97 17.58 0.31
CA ASP A 133 0.58 17.89 -0.06
C ASP A 133 0.08 16.85 -1.06
N SER A 134 0.89 16.50 -2.06
CA SER A 134 0.56 15.44 -3.02
C SER A 134 0.40 14.07 -2.37
N ILE A 135 1.28 13.72 -1.42
CA ILE A 135 1.17 12.48 -0.63
C ILE A 135 -0.14 12.47 0.17
N CYS A 136 -0.47 13.58 0.84
CA CYS A 136 -1.69 13.73 1.61
C CYS A 136 -2.93 13.55 0.73
N ILE A 137 -2.97 14.23 -0.42
CA ILE A 137 -4.06 14.13 -1.41
C ILE A 137 -4.20 12.69 -1.89
N ARG A 138 -3.11 12.01 -2.27
CA ARG A 138 -3.16 10.60 -2.70
C ARG A 138 -3.67 9.67 -1.61
N SER A 139 -3.27 9.90 -0.35
CA SER A 139 -3.73 9.11 0.79
C SER A 139 -5.24 9.26 1.01
N ILE A 140 -5.76 10.49 0.92
CA ILE A 140 -7.22 10.75 0.97
C ILE A 140 -7.93 10.08 -0.20
N LEU A 141 -7.40 10.23 -1.43
CA LEU A 141 -7.97 9.62 -2.63
C LEU A 141 -8.02 8.09 -2.53
N LYS A 142 -6.99 7.46 -1.96
CA LYS A 142 -6.96 6.03 -1.68
C LYS A 142 -8.15 5.62 -0.80
N HIS A 143 -8.36 6.30 0.34
CA HIS A 143 -9.50 6.00 1.22
C HIS A 143 -10.87 6.23 0.54
N LEU A 144 -11.01 7.28 -0.27
CA LEU A 144 -12.25 7.53 -1.02
C LEU A 144 -12.52 6.46 -2.07
N HIS A 145 -11.47 5.99 -2.75
CA HIS A 145 -11.58 4.94 -3.75
C HIS A 145 -11.96 3.61 -3.09
N ASP A 146 -11.31 3.25 -1.99
CA ASP A 146 -11.65 2.07 -1.18
C ASP A 146 -13.12 2.09 -0.75
N LEU A 147 -13.58 3.22 -0.19
CA LEU A 147 -14.98 3.38 0.19
C LEU A 147 -15.94 3.18 -0.99
N LYS A 148 -15.60 3.70 -2.17
CA LYS A 148 -16.42 3.55 -3.38
C LYS A 148 -16.55 2.07 -3.80
N TRP A 149 -15.47 1.30 -3.72
CA TRP A 149 -15.48 -0.12 -4.10
C TRP A 149 -16.16 -0.98 -3.05
N ASP A 150 -15.83 -0.78 -1.78
CA ASP A 150 -16.43 -1.51 -0.66
C ASP A 150 -17.94 -1.29 -0.61
N LYS A 151 -18.40 -0.06 -0.87
CA LYS A 151 -19.84 0.27 -0.94
C LYS A 151 -20.60 -0.58 -1.95
N LYS A 152 -19.99 -0.98 -3.08
CA LYS A 152 -20.65 -1.86 -4.05
C LYS A 152 -20.95 -3.23 -3.42
N ILE A 153 -19.97 -3.77 -2.71
CA ILE A 153 -20.08 -5.08 -2.05
C ILE A 153 -21.01 -5.01 -0.84
N ILE A 154 -20.85 -4.01 0.02
CA ILE A 154 -21.69 -3.82 1.21
C ILE A 154 -23.18 -3.70 0.84
N LYS A 155 -23.50 -2.97 -0.25
CA LYS A 155 -24.88 -2.88 -0.75
C LYS A 155 -25.44 -4.24 -1.16
N THR A 156 -24.65 -5.05 -1.89
CA THR A 156 -25.06 -6.41 -2.28
C THR A 156 -25.32 -7.34 -1.10
N PHE A 157 -24.65 -7.14 0.04
CA PHE A 157 -24.90 -7.90 1.28
C PHE A 157 -26.05 -7.34 2.14
N SER A 158 -26.56 -6.14 1.81
CA SER A 158 -27.64 -5.47 2.55
C SER A 158 -29.02 -5.65 1.92
N GLU A 159 -29.07 -6.24 0.71
CA GLU A 159 -30.27 -6.70 0.00
C GLU A 159 -30.54 -8.18 0.30
#